data_AF-A0A9D0YJT0-F1
#
_entry.id   AF-A0A9D0YJT0-F1
#
_cell.length_a   1.000
_cell.length_b   1.000
_cell.length_c   1.000
_cell.angle_alpha   90.00
_cell.angle_beta   90.00
_cell.angle_gamma   90.00
#
_symmetry.space_group_name_H-M   'P 1'
#
loop_
_entity.id
_entity.type
_entity.pdbx_description
1 polymer ?
#
loop_
_entity_poly.entity_id
_entity_poly.type
_entity_poly.pdbx_seq_one_letter_code
_entity_poly.pdbx_strand_id
1 'polypeptide(L)' 'TPHTITTYLYDLTTLFMRFYEQNPILKEGVTEDVKMSRLQLAQLTANVIEQGLEILGIKVVDKI' A
#
# COMPACT_ATOMS: atom_id res chain seq x y z
N THR A 1 21.39 -5.40 0.48
CA THR A 1 21.85 -4.17 1.19
C THR A 1 20.63 -3.34 1.55
N PRO A 2 20.69 -2.40 2.51
CA PRO A 2 19.54 -1.56 2.89
C PRO A 2 18.86 -0.90 1.68
N HIS A 3 19.67 -0.49 0.68
CA HIS A 3 19.22 0.06 -0.60
C HIS A 3 18.18 -0.82 -1.32
N THR A 4 18.32 -2.15 -1.28
CA THR A 4 17.37 -3.07 -1.95
C THR A 4 15.97 -2.97 -1.37
N ILE A 5 15.86 -2.86 -0.04
CA ILE A 5 14.56 -2.73 0.64
C ILE A 5 13.95 -1.37 0.34
N THR A 6 14.76 -0.31 0.37
CA THR A 6 14.28 1.04 0.07
C THR A 6 13.74 1.16 -1.36
N THR A 7 14.45 0.59 -2.34
CA THR A 7 13.98 0.55 -3.74
C THR A 7 12.71 -0.26 -3.87
N TYR A 8 12.63 -1.43 -3.23
CA TYR A 8 11.43 -2.26 -3.25
C TYR A 8 10.20 -1.52 -2.68
N LEU A 9 10.36 -0.83 -1.54
CA LEU A 9 9.28 -0.05 -0.93
C LEU A 9 8.83 1.12 -1.83
N TYR A 10 9.78 1.78 -2.49
CA TYR A 10 9.48 2.84 -3.44
C TYR A 10 8.66 2.32 -4.64
N ASP A 11 9.10 1.21 -5.23
CA ASP A 11 8.41 0.59 -6.36
C ASP A 11 7.02 0.08 -5.97
N LEU A 12 6.90 -0.56 -4.79
CA LEU A 12 5.63 -1.04 -4.25
C LEU A 12 4.64 0.12 -4.04
N THR A 13 5.09 1.21 -3.42
CA THR A 13 4.26 2.39 -3.17
C THR A 13 3.81 3.02 -4.49
N THR A 14 4.72 3.13 -5.46
CA THR A 14 4.43 3.66 -6.80
C THR A 14 3.39 2.80 -7.53
N LEU A 15 3.52 1.47 -7.45
CA LEU A 15 2.56 0.54 -8.04
C LEU A 15 1.19 0.63 -7.36
N PHE A 16 1.16 0.78 -6.03
CA PHE A 16 -0.07 0.94 -5.27
C PHE A 16 -0.80 2.24 -5.59
N MET A 17 -0.08 3.36 -5.78
CA MET A 17 -0.69 4.62 -6.21
C MET A 17 -1.41 4.47 -7.56
N ARG A 18 -0.75 3.83 -8.54
CA ARG A 18 -1.36 3.53 -9.84
C ARG A 18 -2.59 2.63 -9.71
N PHE A 19 -2.52 1.61 -8.86
CA PHE A 19 -3.66 0.74 -8.57
C PHE A 19 -4.84 1.54 -8.00
N TYR A 20 -4.60 2.41 -7.02
CA TYR A 20 -5.62 3.24 -6.38
C TYR A 20 -6.28 4.22 -7.36
N GLU A 21 -5.49 4.86 -8.23
CA GLU A 21 -6.00 5.76 -9.27
C GLU A 21 -6.87 5.03 -10.31
N GLN A 22 -6.44 3.85 -10.75
CA GLN A 22 -7.14 3.08 -11.78
C GLN A 22 -8.35 2.31 -11.22
N ASN A 23 -8.36 1.99 -9.93
CA ASN A 23 -9.36 1.15 -9.27
C ASN A 23 -9.98 1.86 -8.06
N PRO A 24 -10.85 2.87 -8.28
CA PRO A 24 -11.44 3.64 -7.19
C PRO A 24 -12.25 2.74 -6.24
N ILE A 25 -11.88 2.76 -4.96
CA ILE A 25 -12.45 1.86 -3.94
C ILE A 25 -13.85 2.32 -3.49
N LEU A 26 -14.07 3.63 -3.43
CA LEU A 26 -15.27 4.26 -2.86
C LEU A 26 -16.19 4.88 -3.93
N LYS A 27 -16.02 4.55 -5.22
CA LYS A 27 -16.92 5.06 -6.26
C LYS A 27 -18.26 4.32 -6.25
N GLU A 28 -19.31 5.07 -6.58
CA GLU A 28 -20.62 4.49 -6.89
C GLU A 28 -20.51 3.50 -8.06
N GLY A 29 -21.17 2.35 -7.95
CA GLY A 29 -21.13 1.27 -8.94
C GLY A 29 -20.07 0.18 -8.70
N VAL A 30 -19.24 0.30 -7.66
CA VAL A 30 -18.37 -0.79 -7.19
C VAL A 30 -19.19 -1.72 -6.30
N THR A 31 -19.24 -3.01 -6.62
CA THR A 31 -19.91 -4.01 -5.79
C THR A 31 -19.16 -4.21 -4.48
N GLU A 32 -19.87 -4.57 -3.41
CA GLU A 32 -19.25 -4.69 -2.08
C GLU A 32 -18.14 -5.75 -2.03
N ASP A 33 -18.24 -6.83 -2.80
CA ASP A 33 -17.18 -7.85 -2.93
C ASP A 33 -15.89 -7.26 -3.54
N VAL A 34 -16.01 -6.47 -4.61
CA VAL A 34 -14.87 -5.80 -5.24
C VAL A 34 -14.27 -4.74 -4.31
N LYS A 35 -15.11 -3.98 -3.61
CA LYS A 35 -14.67 -2.98 -2.64
C LYS A 35 -13.91 -3.63 -1.48
N MET A 36 -14.42 -4.72 -0.91
CA MET A 36 -13.76 -5.47 0.15
C MET A 36 -12.42 -6.07 -0.32
N SER A 37 -12.37 -6.63 -1.53
CA SER A 37 -11.13 -7.14 -2.13
C SER A 37 -10.07 -6.04 -2.27
N ARG A 38 -10.45 -4.86 -2.79
CA ARG A 38 -9.54 -3.71 -2.92
C ARG A 38 -9.07 -3.18 -1.56
N LEU A 39 -9.93 -3.15 -0.55
CA LEU A 39 -9.57 -2.77 0.82
C LEU A 39 -8.58 -3.75 1.44
N GLN A 40 -8.77 -5.06 1.22
CA GLN A 40 -7.83 -6.08 1.69
C GLN A 40 -6.46 -5.93 1.03
N LEU A 41 -6.41 -5.65 -0.27
CA LEU A 41 -5.16 -5.36 -0.97
C LEU A 41 -4.47 -4.10 -0.43
N ALA A 42 -5.23 -3.04 -0.15
CA ALA A 42 -4.70 -1.83 0.47
C ALA A 42 -4.12 -2.10 1.85
N GLN A 43 -4.83 -2.86 2.69
CA GLN A 43 -4.36 -3.23 4.02
C GLN A 43 -3.09 -4.08 3.97
N LEU A 44 -3.03 -5.09 3.09
CA LEU A 44 -1.85 -5.92 2.90
C LEU A 44 -0.65 -5.08 2.45
N THR A 45 -0.88 -4.16 1.51
CA THR A 45 0.18 -3.26 1.02
C THR A 45 0.71 -2.37 2.14
N ALA A 46 -0.18 -1.79 2.95
CA ALA A 46 0.21 -0.98 4.11
C ALA A 46 1.06 -1.78 5.10
N ASN A 47 0.65 -3.00 5.43
CA ASN A 47 1.39 -3.88 6.35
C ASN A 47 2.80 -4.21 5.82
N VAL A 48 2.95 -4.44 4.51
CA VAL A 48 4.26 -4.72 3.90
C VAL A 48 5.16 -3.48 3.95
N ILE A 49 4.60 -2.30 3.67
CA ILE A 49 5.33 -1.03 3.77
C ILE A 49 5.79 -0.78 5.20
N GLU A 50 4.91 -1.01 6.17
CA GLU A 50 5.22 -0.86 7.59
C GLU A 50 6.38 -1.76 8.03
N GLN A 51 6.31 -3.04 7.70
CA GLN A 51 7.39 -3.99 8.00
C GLN A 51 8.71 -3.60 7.33
N GLY A 52 8.68 -3.17 6.07
CA GLY A 52 9.88 -2.74 5.38
C GLY A 52 10.51 -1.49 6.00
N LEU A 53 9.70 -0.54 6.45
CA LEU A 53 10.17 0.65 7.16
C LEU A 53 10.73 0.29 8.55
N GLU A 54 10.10 -0.63 9.27
CA GLU A 54 10.60 -1.14 10.55
C GLU A 54 11.98 -1.82 10.39
N ILE A 55 12.17 -2.62 9.34
CA ILE A 55 13.48 -3.23 9.01
C ILE A 55 14.55 -2.16 8.73
N LEU A 56 14.15 -1.03 8.15
CA LEU A 56 15.04 0.12 7.92
C LEU A 56 15.25 0.98 9.18
N GLY A 57 14.61 0.66 10.30
CA GLY A 57 14.66 1.43 11.55
C GLY A 57 13.84 2.71 11.51
N ILE A 58 12.94 2.87 10.53
CA ILE A 58 12.06 4.02 10.37
C ILE A 58 10.72 3.68 11.02
N LYS A 59 10.33 4.43 12.05
CA LYS A 59 8.98 4.31 12.63
C LYS A 59 7.95 4.87 11.66
N VAL A 60 6.96 4.06 11.32
CA VAL A 60 5.79 4.53 10.58
C VAL A 60 4.97 5.41 11.51
N VAL A 61 4.62 6.60 11.04
CA VAL A 61 3.73 7.52 11.74
C VAL A 61 2.34 7.35 11.16
N ASP A 62 1.40 6.86 11.96
CA ASP A 62 0.00 6.80 11.55
C ASP A 62 -0.57 8.23 11.51
N LYS A 63 -0.65 8.77 10.29
CA LYS A 63 -1.15 10.11 9.88
C LYS A 63 -0.23 11.31 10.21
N ILE A 64 0.01 12.11 9.16
CA ILE A 64 0.34 13.55 9.19
C ILE A 64 -0.89 14.31 8.70
#